data_AF-A0A7R6XTE4-F1
#
_entry.id   AF-A0A7R6XTE4-F1
#
_cell.length_a   1.000
_cell.length_b   1.000
_cell.length_c   1.000
_cell.angle_alpha   90.00
_cell.angle_beta   90.00
_cell.angle_gamma   90.00
#
_symmetry.space_group_name_H-M   'P 1'
#
loop_
_entity.id
_entity.type
_entity.pdbx_description
1 polymer ?
#
loop_
_entity_poly.entity_id
_entity_poly.type
_entity_poly.pdbx_seq_one_letter_code
_entity_poly.pdbx_strand_id
1 'polypeptide(L)'
;MGSARHRLVLAAARLLLTLRHPALVARFVKKLGYLPNPAAPRSYHELMLWRKIIDRNPLFVTLTDKLAAKDHIRRVCPELPRATMLWSGRNPADIPPELLAGNVVVKANHGCAMNIFVSDGRPDRTAILAIPGLYANALIARCLANTHDRPAGARRA
;
A
#
# COMPACT_ATOMS: atom_id res chain seq x y z
N MET A 1 -31.62 -2.80 19.34
CA MET A 1 -31.37 -1.34 19.35
C MET A 1 -30.61 -0.98 20.62
N GLY A 2 -29.41 -0.38 20.52
CA GLY A 2 -28.57 -0.10 21.69
C GLY A 2 -29.23 0.88 22.67
N SER A 3 -29.19 0.57 23.97
CA SER A 3 -29.69 1.43 25.07
C SER A 3 -29.25 2.90 24.92
N ALA A 4 -30.06 3.85 25.43
CA ALA A 4 -29.79 5.29 25.37
C ALA A 4 -28.37 5.64 25.87
N ARG A 5 -27.89 4.91 26.89
CA ARG A 5 -26.52 5.00 27.41
C ARG A 5 -25.45 4.74 26.34
N HIS A 6 -25.63 3.72 25.50
CA HIS A 6 -24.68 3.42 24.41
C HIS A 6 -24.61 4.55 23.39
N ARG A 7 -25.76 5.14 23.04
CA ARG A 7 -25.81 6.27 22.09
C ARG A 7 -25.09 7.49 22.65
N LEU A 8 -25.28 7.80 23.93
CA LEU A 8 -24.59 8.89 24.61
C LEU A 8 -23.07 8.67 24.65
N VAL A 9 -22.63 7.46 25.00
CA VAL A 9 -21.21 7.12 25.03
C VAL A 9 -20.57 7.29 23.65
N LEU A 10 -21.21 6.79 22.59
CA LEU A 10 -20.69 6.92 21.22
C LEU A 10 -20.70 8.37 20.73
N ALA A 11 -21.71 9.17 21.09
CA ALA A 11 -21.77 10.59 20.76
C ALA A 11 -20.64 11.37 21.44
N ALA A 12 -20.41 11.14 22.74
CA ALA A 12 -19.31 11.74 23.50
C ALA A 12 -17.95 11.32 22.93
N ALA A 13 -17.76 10.03 22.62
CA ALA A 13 -16.55 9.54 22.00
C ALA A 13 -16.32 10.18 20.62
N ARG A 14 -17.36 10.30 19.79
CA ARG A 14 -17.25 10.97 18.48
C ARG A 14 -16.77 12.41 18.63
N LEU A 15 -17.36 13.16 19.55
CA LEU A 15 -16.99 14.56 19.81
C LEU A 15 -15.52 14.63 20.26
N LEU A 16 -15.13 13.85 21.26
CA LEU A 16 -13.78 13.83 21.80
C LEU A 16 -12.73 13.47 20.73
N LEU A 17 -12.97 12.42 19.95
CA LEU A 17 -12.06 11.98 18.88
C LEU A 17 -11.95 13.03 17.78
N THR A 18 -13.04 13.72 17.46
CA THR A 18 -13.07 14.78 16.45
C THR A 18 -12.23 15.98 16.91
N LEU A 19 -12.41 16.41 18.16
CA LEU A 19 -11.68 17.54 18.75
C LEU A 19 -10.20 17.23 18.99
N ARG A 20 -9.85 15.99 19.33
CA ARG A 20 -8.47 15.57 19.58
C ARG A 20 -7.65 15.40 18.28
N HIS A 21 -8.31 15.15 17.15
CA HIS A 21 -7.65 14.87 15.87
C HIS A 21 -8.13 15.78 14.72
N PRO A 22 -8.10 17.12 14.90
CA PRO A 22 -8.72 18.06 13.96
C PRO A 22 -8.07 17.98 12.58
N ALA A 23 -6.75 17.82 12.49
CA ALA A 23 -6.04 17.70 11.22
C ALA A 23 -6.42 16.45 10.42
N LEU A 24 -6.62 15.30 11.09
CA LEU A 24 -7.03 14.06 10.41
C LEU A 24 -8.49 14.15 9.94
N VAL A 25 -9.37 14.73 10.77
CA VAL A 25 -10.77 14.94 10.41
C VAL A 25 -10.91 15.94 9.26
N ALA A 26 -10.21 17.07 9.32
CA ALA A 26 -10.24 18.07 8.24
C ALA A 26 -9.76 17.49 6.91
N ARG A 27 -8.69 16.68 6.91
CA ARG A 27 -8.22 15.96 5.71
C ARG A 27 -9.26 14.97 5.20
N PHE A 28 -9.93 14.25 6.09
CA PHE A 28 -11.00 13.32 5.75
C PHE A 28 -12.15 14.06 5.06
N VAL A 29 -12.67 15.12 5.69
CA VAL A 29 -13.78 15.93 5.17
C VAL A 29 -13.41 16.53 3.81
N LYS A 30 -12.21 17.11 3.68
CA LYS A 30 -11.73 17.67 2.41
C LYS A 30 -11.70 16.64 1.29
N LYS A 31 -11.39 15.37 1.59
CA LYS A 31 -11.25 14.32 0.57
C LYS A 31 -12.56 13.60 0.24
N LEU A 32 -13.46 13.44 1.22
CA LEU A 32 -14.65 12.59 1.11
C LEU A 32 -15.97 13.37 1.19
N GLY A 33 -15.94 14.65 1.59
CA GLY A 33 -17.10 15.54 1.57
C GLY A 33 -18.07 15.41 2.74
N TYR A 34 -17.76 14.62 3.78
CA TYR A 34 -18.62 14.46 4.96
C TYR A 34 -17.83 14.34 6.25
N LEU A 35 -18.50 14.64 7.37
CA LEU A 35 -17.93 14.53 8.72
C LEU A 35 -17.92 13.07 9.18
N PRO A 36 -16.75 12.48 9.49
CA PRO A 36 -16.66 11.08 9.88
C PRO A 36 -17.30 10.80 11.25
N ASN A 37 -17.63 9.54 11.47
CA ASN A 37 -17.92 8.99 12.80
C ASN A 37 -16.87 7.93 13.21
N PRO A 38 -15.69 8.35 13.71
CA PRO A 38 -14.66 7.40 14.11
C PRO A 38 -15.07 6.57 15.35
N ALA A 39 -16.05 7.00 16.15
CA ALA A 39 -16.49 6.23 17.32
C ALA A 39 -17.35 5.01 16.96
N ALA A 40 -18.02 5.04 15.80
CA ALA A 40 -18.81 3.94 15.28
C ALA A 40 -18.72 3.94 13.73
N PRO A 41 -17.58 3.51 13.18
CA PRO A 41 -17.33 3.56 11.74
C PRO A 41 -18.32 2.67 10.98
N ARG A 42 -18.90 3.21 9.91
CA ARG A 42 -19.86 2.50 9.04
C ARG A 42 -19.34 2.29 7.62
N SER A 43 -18.29 3.00 7.23
CA SER A 43 -17.65 2.86 5.94
C SER A 43 -16.20 2.40 6.07
N TYR A 44 -15.65 1.86 4.97
CA TYR A 44 -14.24 1.54 4.87
C TYR A 44 -13.35 2.73 5.26
N HIS A 45 -13.68 3.94 4.78
CA HIS A 45 -12.89 5.13 5.06
C HIS A 45 -12.94 5.53 6.53
N GLU A 46 -14.11 5.46 7.17
CA GLU A 46 -14.23 5.73 8.61
C GLU A 46 -13.46 4.70 9.44
N LEU A 47 -13.46 3.43 9.02
CA LEU A 47 -12.65 2.40 9.66
C LEU A 47 -11.15 2.68 9.49
N MET A 48 -10.71 3.17 8.34
CA MET A 48 -9.31 3.58 8.14
C MET A 48 -8.94 4.78 9.03
N LEU A 49 -9.86 5.73 9.23
CA LEU A 49 -9.66 6.83 10.17
C LEU A 49 -9.60 6.31 11.63
N TRP A 50 -10.49 5.39 12.00
CA TRP A 50 -10.47 4.73 13.31
C TRP A 50 -9.13 4.02 13.56
N ARG A 51 -8.60 3.29 12.58
CA ARG A 51 -7.29 2.63 12.69
C ARG A 51 -6.14 3.59 12.94
N LYS A 52 -6.19 4.78 12.33
CA LYS A 52 -5.18 5.84 12.53
C LYS A 52 -5.24 6.45 13.93
N ILE A 53 -6.42 6.50 14.53
CA ILE A 53 -6.66 7.23 15.78
C ILE A 53 -6.58 6.29 16.98
N ILE A 54 -7.27 5.14 16.91
CA ILE A 54 -7.57 4.25 18.04
C ILE A 54 -6.77 2.95 17.98
N ASP A 55 -6.92 2.16 16.91
CA ASP A 55 -6.40 0.79 16.83
C ASP A 55 -4.88 0.73 17.04
N ARG A 56 -4.13 1.68 16.46
CA ARG A 56 -2.67 1.86 16.61
C ARG A 56 -1.86 0.55 16.57
N ASN A 57 -2.37 -0.48 15.90
CA ASN A 57 -1.70 -1.77 15.82
C ASN A 57 -0.36 -1.59 15.08
N PRO A 58 0.77 -1.94 15.71
CA PRO A 58 2.10 -1.76 15.10
C PRO A 58 2.26 -2.55 13.81
N LEU A 59 1.50 -3.64 13.62
CA LEU A 59 1.51 -4.41 12.38
C LEU A 59 1.09 -3.59 11.17
N PHE A 60 0.29 -2.52 11.32
CA PHE A 60 -0.06 -1.68 10.17
C PHE A 60 1.16 -0.97 9.57
N VAL A 61 2.15 -0.62 10.39
CA VAL A 61 3.41 -0.04 9.90
C VAL A 61 4.16 -1.10 9.10
N THR A 62 4.33 -2.29 9.68
CA THR A 62 5.02 -3.42 9.03
C THR A 62 4.36 -3.83 7.71
N LEU A 63 3.03 -3.93 7.69
CA LEU A 63 2.28 -4.42 6.54
C LEU A 63 2.11 -3.37 5.43
N THR A 64 2.32 -2.08 5.73
CA THR A 64 2.33 -1.02 4.71
C THR A 64 3.68 -0.90 4.01
N ASP A 65 4.76 -1.31 4.67
CA ASP A 65 6.09 -1.41 4.07
C ASP A 65 6.22 -2.73 3.28
N LYS A 66 6.45 -2.66 1.96
CA LYS A 66 6.50 -3.84 1.07
C LYS A 66 7.64 -4.80 1.40
N LEU A 67 8.77 -4.30 1.91
CA LEU A 67 9.91 -5.15 2.30
C LEU A 67 9.62 -5.81 3.64
N ALA A 68 9.25 -5.02 4.65
CA ALA A 68 8.94 -5.54 5.98
C ALA A 68 7.74 -6.48 5.97
N ALA A 69 6.72 -6.22 5.14
CA ALA A 69 5.59 -7.10 4.93
C ALA A 69 6.03 -8.45 4.33
N LYS A 70 6.91 -8.44 3.32
CA LYS A 70 7.43 -9.68 2.74
C LYS A 70 8.17 -10.51 3.79
N ASP A 71 9.02 -9.89 4.59
CA ASP A 71 9.77 -10.56 5.65
C ASP A 71 8.85 -11.09 6.76
N HIS A 72 7.86 -10.30 7.16
CA HIS A 72 6.86 -10.70 8.14
C HIS A 72 6.07 -11.92 7.66
N ILE A 73 5.53 -11.88 6.45
CA ILE A 73 4.77 -13.00 5.88
C ILE A 73 5.67 -14.23 5.71
N ARG A 74 6.96 -14.07 5.36
CA ARG A 74 7.90 -15.20 5.24
C ARG A 74 8.06 -15.95 6.56
N ARG A 75 8.03 -15.23 7.70
CA ARG A 75 8.14 -15.84 9.03
C ARG A 75 6.84 -16.48 9.50
N VAL A 76 5.69 -15.85 9.21
CA VAL A 76 4.38 -16.28 9.72
C VAL A 76 3.73 -17.36 8.84
N CYS A 77 3.94 -17.30 7.52
CA CYS A 77 3.37 -18.23 6.54
C CYS A 77 4.46 -18.64 5.52
N PRO A 78 5.43 -19.47 5.90
CA PRO A 78 6.54 -19.86 5.02
C PRO A 78 6.09 -20.59 3.74
N GLU A 79 4.96 -21.29 3.79
CA GLU A 79 4.36 -22.04 2.70
C GLU A 79 3.72 -21.16 1.62
N LEU A 80 3.45 -19.88 1.90
CA LEU A 80 2.76 -19.01 0.96
C LEU A 80 3.65 -18.66 -0.24
N PRO A 81 3.24 -19.00 -1.49
CA PRO A 81 3.97 -18.63 -2.69
C PRO A 81 4.16 -17.12 -2.78
N ARG A 82 5.37 -16.68 -3.14
CA ARG A 82 5.71 -15.26 -3.23
C ARG A 82 6.56 -14.93 -4.44
N ALA A 83 6.37 -13.72 -4.96
CA ALA A 83 7.26 -13.18 -5.97
C ALA A 83 8.69 -13.04 -5.43
N THR A 84 9.64 -13.67 -6.13
CA THR A 84 11.07 -13.60 -5.83
C THR A 84 11.54 -12.15 -5.91
N MET A 85 12.12 -11.67 -4.81
CA MET A 85 12.79 -10.38 -4.77
C MET A 85 14.17 -10.54 -5.41
N LEU A 86 14.42 -9.81 -6.50
CA LEU A 86 15.70 -9.82 -7.20
C LEU A 86 16.66 -8.77 -6.63
N TRP A 87 16.11 -7.64 -6.18
CA TRP A 87 16.90 -6.54 -5.65
C TRP A 87 16.06 -5.62 -4.76
N SER A 88 16.72 -4.98 -3.80
CA SER A 88 16.17 -3.88 -3.01
C SER A 88 17.27 -2.88 -2.66
N GLY A 89 17.00 -1.58 -2.77
CA GLY A 89 17.97 -0.55 -2.41
C GLY A 89 17.38 0.85 -2.40
N ARG A 90 18.09 1.78 -1.76
CA ARG A 90 17.62 3.15 -1.52
C ARG A 90 17.63 4.01 -2.78
N ASN A 91 18.65 3.84 -3.61
CA ASN A 91 18.85 4.62 -4.83
C ASN A 91 18.57 3.75 -6.06
N PRO A 92 17.62 4.13 -6.93
CA PRO A 92 17.33 3.37 -8.14
C PRO A 92 18.50 3.33 -9.13
N ALA A 93 19.48 4.24 -9.03
CA ALA A 93 20.69 4.16 -9.85
C ALA A 93 21.56 2.94 -9.49
N ASP A 94 21.41 2.39 -8.29
CA ASP A 94 22.18 1.22 -7.85
C ASP A 94 21.56 -0.11 -8.33
N ILE A 95 20.47 -0.03 -9.10
CA ILE A 95 19.86 -1.20 -9.73
C ILE A 95 20.83 -1.78 -10.77
N PRO A 96 21.20 -3.07 -10.65
CA PRO A 96 22.01 -3.74 -11.66
C PRO A 96 21.29 -3.77 -13.02
N PRO A 97 21.89 -3.25 -14.11
CA PRO A 97 21.23 -3.14 -15.42
C PRO A 97 20.71 -4.46 -15.98
N GLU A 98 21.39 -5.57 -15.69
CA GLU A 98 21.01 -6.92 -16.11
C GLU A 98 19.66 -7.37 -15.57
N LEU A 99 19.24 -6.85 -14.40
CA LEU A 99 17.92 -7.14 -13.85
C LEU A 99 16.81 -6.45 -14.63
N LEU A 100 17.12 -5.33 -15.28
CA LEU A 100 16.19 -4.56 -16.09
C LEU A 100 16.09 -5.09 -17.53
N ALA A 101 16.97 -5.99 -17.95
CA ALA A 101 16.92 -6.58 -19.30
C ALA A 101 15.79 -7.60 -19.49
N GLY A 102 15.19 -8.10 -18.41
CA GLY A 102 14.15 -9.13 -18.45
C GLY A 102 12.75 -8.64 -18.04
N ASN A 103 11.87 -9.61 -17.77
CA ASN A 103 10.49 -9.37 -17.30
C ASN A 103 10.46 -9.19 -15.77
N VAL A 104 10.46 -7.92 -15.34
CA VAL A 104 10.49 -7.57 -13.92
C VAL A 104 9.52 -6.45 -13.58
N VAL A 105 9.17 -6.33 -12.30
CA VAL A 105 8.38 -5.21 -11.79
C VAL A 105 9.21 -4.45 -10.79
N VAL A 106 9.49 -3.18 -11.10
CA VAL A 106 10.12 -2.23 -10.19
C VAL A 106 9.02 -1.54 -9.39
N LYS A 107 9.10 -1.55 -8.06
CA LYS A 107 8.11 -0.91 -7.20
C LYS A 107 8.78 -0.01 -6.19
N ALA A 108 8.26 1.20 -6.00
CA ALA A 108 8.65 2.03 -4.87
C ALA A 108 8.03 1.47 -3.58
N ASN A 109 8.81 1.43 -2.50
CA ASN A 109 8.33 0.90 -1.22
C ASN A 109 7.24 1.80 -0.60
N HIS A 110 7.48 3.11 -0.59
CA HIS A 110 6.68 4.14 0.09
C HIS A 110 5.43 4.60 -0.68
N GLY A 111 5.12 4.00 -1.83
CA GLY A 111 4.07 4.47 -2.74
C GLY A 111 2.91 3.51 -2.95
N CYS A 112 1.77 4.07 -3.38
CA CYS A 112 0.67 3.32 -4.00
C CYS A 112 0.73 3.52 -5.52
N ALA A 113 0.41 2.48 -6.30
CA ALA A 113 0.44 2.49 -7.77
C ALA A 113 1.79 2.85 -8.44
N MET A 114 2.86 3.03 -7.68
CA MET A 114 4.23 3.25 -8.20
C MET A 114 4.87 1.92 -8.60
N ASN A 115 4.30 1.28 -9.63
CA ASN A 115 4.78 0.03 -10.21
C ASN A 115 5.19 0.27 -11.66
N ILE A 116 6.42 -0.08 -12.01
CA ILE A 116 6.95 -0.02 -13.36
C ILE A 116 7.11 -1.46 -13.82
N PHE A 117 6.36 -1.83 -14.86
CA PHE A 117 6.51 -3.12 -15.51
C PHE A 117 7.57 -2.99 -16.58
N VAL A 118 8.63 -3.78 -16.44
CA VAL A 118 9.71 -3.87 -17.42
C VAL A 118 9.54 -5.17 -18.18
N SER A 119 9.53 -5.08 -19.50
CA SER A 119 9.47 -6.23 -20.40
C SER A 119 10.45 -6.04 -21.54
N ASP A 120 11.29 -7.05 -21.76
CA ASP A 120 12.35 -7.04 -22.78
C ASP A 120 13.18 -5.75 -22.77
N GLY A 121 13.59 -5.30 -21.57
CA GLY A 121 14.39 -4.10 -21.41
C GLY A 121 13.63 -2.77 -21.51
N ARG A 122 12.30 -2.78 -21.60
CA ARG A 122 11.48 -1.57 -21.76
C ARG A 122 10.51 -1.38 -20.58
N PRO A 123 10.36 -0.17 -20.02
CA PRO A 123 11.13 1.04 -20.33
C PRO A 123 12.62 0.88 -19.96
N ASP A 124 13.48 1.60 -20.67
CA ASP A 124 14.93 1.54 -20.41
C ASP A 124 15.30 2.14 -19.04
N ARG A 125 16.53 1.89 -18.61
CA ARG A 125 17.03 2.36 -17.31
C ARG A 125 16.92 3.87 -17.15
N THR A 126 17.19 4.64 -18.20
CA THR A 126 17.15 6.11 -18.15
C THR A 126 15.72 6.59 -17.87
N ALA A 127 14.74 6.02 -18.56
CA ALA A 127 13.34 6.33 -18.35
C ALA A 127 12.85 5.92 -16.95
N ILE A 128 13.35 4.80 -16.42
CA ILE A 128 13.06 4.38 -15.03
C ILE A 128 13.60 5.39 -14.02
N LEU A 129 14.83 5.86 -14.20
CA LEU A 129 15.48 6.82 -13.30
C LEU A 129 14.88 8.22 -13.36
N ALA A 130 14.22 8.56 -14.46
CA ALA A 130 13.52 9.83 -14.64
C ALA A 130 12.16 9.89 -13.89
N ILE A 131 11.66 8.77 -13.35
CA ILE A 131 10.34 8.73 -12.69
C ILE A 131 10.40 9.44 -11.33
N PRO A 132 9.62 10.51 -11.12
CA PRO A 132 9.60 11.23 -9.86
C PRO A 132 9.17 10.33 -8.70
N GLY A 133 9.92 10.39 -7.60
CA GLY A 133 9.62 9.65 -6.38
C GLY A 133 10.13 8.21 -6.34
N LEU A 134 10.85 7.70 -7.35
CA LEU A 134 11.50 6.39 -7.24
C LEU A 134 12.71 6.39 -6.29
N TYR A 135 13.13 7.57 -5.81
CA TYR A 135 14.35 7.84 -5.03
C TYR A 135 14.38 7.29 -3.59
N ALA A 136 13.38 6.54 -3.16
CA ALA A 136 13.34 5.99 -1.80
C ALA A 136 12.85 4.53 -1.82
N ASN A 137 13.80 3.61 -1.77
CA ASN A 137 13.58 2.16 -1.68
C ASN A 137 12.81 1.61 -2.88
N ALA A 138 13.53 1.29 -3.95
CA ALA A 138 13.00 0.50 -5.03
C ALA A 138 13.21 -0.99 -4.72
N LEU A 139 12.24 -1.82 -5.12
CA LEU A 139 12.36 -3.26 -5.11
C LEU A 139 12.06 -3.79 -6.51
N ILE A 140 12.87 -4.73 -6.96
CA ILE A 140 12.62 -5.47 -8.18
C ILE A 140 12.13 -6.85 -7.78
N ALA A 141 10.96 -7.20 -8.26
CA ALA A 141 10.48 -8.56 -8.18
C ALA A 141 10.37 -9.13 -9.58
N ARG A 142 10.78 -10.40 -9.75
CA ARG A 142 10.34 -11.16 -10.91
C ARG A 142 8.85 -11.39 -10.71
N CYS A 143 8.03 -11.01 -11.69
CA CYS A 143 6.70 -11.59 -11.73
C CYS A 143 6.94 -13.11 -11.85
N LEU A 144 6.49 -13.88 -10.86
CA LEU A 144 6.23 -15.29 -11.10
C LEU A 144 5.38 -15.26 -12.37
N ALA A 145 5.90 -15.81 -13.46
CA ALA A 145 5.11 -15.99 -14.66
C ALA A 145 3.83 -16.63 -14.16
N ASN A 146 2.71 -15.92 -14.30
CA ASN A 146 1.43 -16.58 -14.08
C ASN A 146 1.48 -17.80 -14.99
N THR A 147 1.20 -18.96 -14.41
CA THR A 147 0.72 -20.16 -15.08
C THR A 147 -0.59 -19.92 -15.87
N HIS A 148 -0.89 -18.68 -16.24
CA HIS A 148 -1.78 -18.32 -17.31
C HIS A 148 -0.95 -17.96 -18.52
N ASP A 149 -0.58 -19.00 -19.26
CA ASP A 149 -0.49 -18.93 -20.70
C ASP A 149 -1.83 -18.32 -21.20
N ARG A 150 -1.84 -17.01 -21.45
CA ARG A 150 -2.94 -16.37 -22.15
C ARG A 150 -2.62 -16.47 -23.62
N PRO A 151 -3.40 -17.20 -24.43
CA PRO A 151 -3.20 -17.21 -25.87
C PRO A 151 -3.32 -15.78 -26.41
N ALA A 152 -2.40 -15.43 -27.30
CA ALA A 152 -2.39 -14.15 -28.00
C ALA A 152 -3.73 -13.95 -28.73
N GLY A 153 -4.56 -12.98 -28.29
CA GLY A 153 -5.79 -12.63 -29.03
C GLY A 153 -6.94 -11.98 -28.27
N ALA A 154 -6.98 -11.98 -26.93
CA ALA A 154 -8.14 -11.41 -26.22
C ALA A 154 -8.08 -9.86 -26.15
N ARG A 155 -8.88 -9.18 -26.99
CA ARG A 155 -9.15 -7.74 -26.89
C ARG A 155 -9.87 -7.43 -25.56
N ARG A 156 -9.54 -6.28 -24.97
CA ARG A 156 -10.14 -5.76 -23.73
C ARG A 156 -11.62 -5.41 -23.97
N ALA A 157 -12.48 -5.81 -23.03
CA ALA A 157 -13.74 -5.13 -22.72
C ALA A 157 -13.53 -4.26 -21.47
#